data_AF-A0A1W1XU56-F1
#
_entry.id   AF-A0A1W1XU56-F1
#
_cell.length_a   1.000
_cell.length_b   1.000
_cell.length_c   1.000
_cell.angle_alpha   90.00
_cell.angle_beta   90.00
_cell.angle_gamma   90.00
#
_symmetry.space_group_name_H-M   'P 1'
#
loop_
_entity.id
_entity.type
_entity.pdbx_description
1 polymer ?
#
loop_
_entity_poly.entity_id
_entity_poly.type
_entity_poly.pdbx_seq_one_letter_code
_entity_poly.pdbx_strand_id
1 'polypeptide(L)'
;MKKSLLRLSLGQRLAAGFAAVIVLLGAVSAYSWHTMNTLQAQLNDAVGSSSRRLETVHQLKEAVLAEEGHLLALMLADQPAKARVLTEQLDGAHRRVTELGRQLAELETGGAPRDLQLALGGYNSEIAQIREMLDIEDRYGANTEVNIELRQRRTALFGVLDHMLAARGAQLQQAMQSSNASVSAARLWLVVLGATAAVIALFTGWRITRTVMREVGVDLNAAVDLAADLANGKLKLSMRRADFGAGSVMDSLLAMRDRMMDGWRYRKTAAGNAALTARDKLVDGRARQLLVLIDGQRALSALIEVFGETAWAQLRELEAMGFITRADGMAAPVDVPVEAVMQAFEPELVPEPA
;
A
#
# COMPACT_ATOMS: atom_id res chain seq x y z
N MET A 1 -12.17 -27.21 3.68
CA MET A 1 -12.27 -26.36 2.47
C MET A 1 -10.89 -26.09 1.82
N LYS A 2 -10.03 -27.11 1.62
CA LYS A 2 -8.64 -26.95 1.09
C LYS A 2 -8.47 -27.37 -0.39
N LYS A 3 -9.54 -27.74 -1.10
CA LYS A 3 -9.46 -28.42 -2.42
C LYS A 3 -9.79 -27.57 -3.66
N SER A 4 -10.21 -26.30 -3.57
CA SER A 4 -10.62 -25.54 -4.77
C SER A 4 -9.55 -24.61 -5.37
N LEU A 5 -8.44 -24.32 -4.68
CA LEU A 5 -7.41 -23.37 -5.16
C LEU A 5 -6.40 -23.98 -6.17
N LEU A 6 -6.53 -25.26 -6.52
CA LEU A 6 -5.54 -26.00 -7.32
C LEU A 6 -5.88 -26.10 -8.82
N ARG A 7 -6.90 -25.40 -9.32
CA ARG A 7 -7.31 -25.41 -10.75
C ARG A 7 -7.29 -24.04 -11.45
N LEU A 8 -6.60 -23.05 -10.88
CA LEU A 8 -6.47 -21.72 -11.50
C LEU A 8 -5.29 -21.70 -12.49
N SER A 9 -5.51 -21.11 -13.68
CA SER A 9 -4.45 -20.90 -14.68
C SER A 9 -3.35 -19.99 -14.12
N LEU A 10 -2.14 -20.07 -14.68
CA LEU A 10 -0.98 -19.28 -14.24
C LEU A 10 -1.31 -17.77 -14.10
N GLY A 11 -2.06 -17.23 -15.06
CA GLY A 11 -2.51 -15.83 -15.05
C GLY A 11 -3.48 -15.50 -13.91
N GLN A 12 -4.42 -16.41 -13.57
CA GLN A 12 -5.35 -16.19 -12.46
C GLN A 12 -4.65 -16.21 -11.09
N ARG A 13 -3.59 -17.01 -10.94
CA ARG A 13 -2.77 -17.02 -9.71
C ARG A 13 -1.97 -15.73 -9.55
N LEU A 14 -1.43 -15.19 -10.65
CA LEU A 14 -0.71 -13.92 -10.66
C LEU A 14 -1.65 -12.74 -10.37
N ALA A 15 -2.81 -12.72 -11.02
CA ALA A 15 -3.86 -11.72 -10.79
C ALA A 15 -4.39 -11.75 -9.35
N ALA A 16 -4.58 -12.94 -8.75
CA ALA A 16 -4.99 -13.06 -7.36
C ALA A 16 -3.95 -12.52 -6.37
N GLY A 17 -2.65 -12.73 -6.65
CA GLY A 17 -1.56 -12.16 -5.85
C GLY A 17 -1.54 -10.63 -5.92
N PHE A 18 -1.68 -10.08 -7.13
CA PHE A 18 -1.70 -8.63 -7.34
C PHE A 18 -2.93 -7.97 -6.72
N ALA A 19 -4.12 -8.59 -6.88
CA ALA A 19 -5.35 -8.13 -6.25
C ALA A 19 -5.25 -8.13 -4.72
N ALA A 20 -4.65 -9.16 -4.12
CA ALA A 20 -4.45 -9.21 -2.68
C ALA A 20 -3.55 -8.07 -2.16
N VAL A 21 -2.47 -7.74 -2.91
CA VAL A 21 -1.61 -6.60 -2.57
C VAL A 21 -2.36 -5.27 -2.69
N ILE A 22 -3.13 -5.06 -3.75
CA ILE A 22 -3.94 -3.84 -3.94
C ILE A 22 -4.94 -3.66 -2.79
N VAL A 23 -5.68 -4.71 -2.43
CA VAL A 23 -6.65 -4.67 -1.32
C VAL A 23 -5.95 -4.31 -0.02
N LEU A 24 -4.78 -4.87 0.24
CA LEU A 24 -4.01 -4.60 1.46
C LEU A 24 -3.48 -3.16 1.49
N LEU A 25 -3.02 -2.64 0.34
CA LEU A 25 -2.61 -1.24 0.19
C LEU A 25 -3.79 -0.29 0.45
N GLY A 26 -4.96 -0.60 -0.11
CA GLY A 26 -6.20 0.14 0.13
C GLY A 26 -6.61 0.15 1.60
N ALA A 27 -6.48 -0.99 2.30
CA ALA A 27 -6.78 -1.08 3.73
C ALA A 27 -5.85 -0.22 4.59
N VAL A 28 -4.54 -0.22 4.30
CA VAL A 28 -3.56 0.63 5.00
C VAL A 28 -3.85 2.11 4.74
N SER A 29 -4.13 2.49 3.51
CA SER A 29 -4.50 3.87 3.16
C SER A 29 -5.78 4.33 3.87
N ALA A 30 -6.82 3.49 3.90
CA ALA A 30 -8.07 3.80 4.59
C ALA A 30 -7.89 3.94 6.10
N TYR A 31 -7.08 3.06 6.72
CA TYR A 31 -6.77 3.15 8.14
C TYR A 31 -5.96 4.42 8.48
N SER A 32 -4.98 4.75 7.65
CA SER A 32 -4.19 5.98 7.78
C SER A 32 -5.09 7.22 7.71
N TRP A 33 -6.00 7.25 6.73
CA TRP A 33 -6.98 8.32 6.57
C TRP A 33 -7.88 8.46 7.81
N HIS A 34 -8.44 7.35 8.30
CA HIS A 34 -9.31 7.37 9.47
C HIS A 34 -8.57 7.90 10.71
N THR A 35 -7.34 7.43 10.94
CA THR A 35 -6.50 7.88 12.05
C THR A 35 -6.20 9.37 11.96
N MET A 36 -5.82 9.88 10.77
CA MET A 36 -5.54 11.30 10.57
C MET A 36 -6.78 12.17 10.84
N ASN A 37 -7.94 11.75 10.35
CA ASN A 37 -9.20 12.45 10.59
C ASN A 37 -9.56 12.52 12.08
N THR A 38 -9.36 11.43 12.83
CA THR A 38 -9.62 11.42 14.28
C THR A 38 -8.67 12.32 15.05
N LEU A 39 -7.37 12.32 14.72
CA LEU A 39 -6.38 13.20 15.34
C LEU A 39 -6.67 14.67 15.04
N GLN A 40 -7.06 14.99 13.81
CA GLN A 40 -7.37 16.36 13.41
C GLN A 40 -8.66 16.88 14.06
N ALA A 41 -9.68 16.03 14.21
CA ALA A 41 -10.88 16.38 14.96
C ALA A 41 -10.58 16.66 16.45
N GLN A 42 -9.77 15.79 17.09
CA GLN A 42 -9.36 15.97 18.49
C GLN A 42 -8.52 17.24 18.68
N LEU A 43 -7.59 17.53 17.77
CA LEU A 43 -6.76 18.75 17.80
C LEU A 43 -7.59 20.01 17.56
N ASN A 44 -8.48 20.01 16.57
CA ASN A 44 -9.32 21.17 16.27
C ASN A 44 -10.30 21.49 17.40
N ASP A 45 -10.88 20.47 18.04
CA ASP A 45 -11.80 20.68 19.15
C ASP A 45 -11.04 21.14 20.41
N ALA A 46 -9.90 20.51 20.71
CA ALA A 46 -9.06 20.86 21.86
C ALA A 46 -8.43 22.26 21.73
N VAL A 47 -7.97 22.66 20.55
CA VAL A 47 -7.31 23.96 20.33
C VAL A 47 -8.33 25.05 20.02
N GLY A 48 -9.29 24.81 19.12
CA GLY A 48 -10.21 25.85 18.65
C GLY A 48 -11.22 26.33 19.69
N SER A 49 -11.70 25.42 20.55
CA SER A 49 -12.64 25.77 21.62
C SER A 49 -11.91 26.30 22.86
N SER A 50 -10.74 25.75 23.20
CA SER A 50 -9.95 26.18 24.35
C SER A 50 -9.30 27.54 24.12
N SER A 51 -8.78 27.84 22.92
CA SER A 51 -8.18 29.14 22.63
C SER A 51 -9.19 30.28 22.73
N ARG A 52 -10.43 30.08 22.26
CA ARG A 52 -11.49 31.08 22.40
C ARG A 52 -11.85 31.34 23.87
N ARG A 53 -11.99 30.28 24.68
CA ARG A 53 -12.26 30.43 26.12
C ARG A 53 -11.12 31.12 26.86
N LEU A 54 -9.87 30.72 26.59
CA LEU A 54 -8.67 31.30 27.19
C LEU A 54 -8.63 32.81 26.92
N GLU A 55 -8.86 33.18 25.67
CA GLU A 55 -8.94 34.58 25.23
C GLU A 55 -10.06 35.32 25.96
N THR A 56 -11.28 34.76 26.04
CA THR A 56 -12.40 35.39 26.76
C THR A 56 -12.09 35.57 28.26
N VAL A 57 -11.42 34.60 28.91
CA VAL A 57 -11.00 34.74 30.31
C VAL A 57 -10.00 35.88 30.48
N HIS A 58 -8.99 35.97 29.61
CA HIS A 58 -8.01 37.05 29.65
C HIS A 58 -8.66 38.42 29.40
N GLN A 59 -9.50 38.53 28.38
CA GLN A 59 -10.26 39.75 28.09
C GLN A 59 -11.17 40.17 29.26
N LEU A 60 -11.79 39.20 29.95
CA LEU A 60 -12.62 39.47 31.13
C LEU A 60 -11.77 40.03 32.28
N LYS A 61 -10.61 39.43 32.57
CA LYS A 61 -9.68 39.93 33.58
C LYS A 61 -9.20 41.34 33.26
N GLU A 62 -8.84 41.61 32.01
CA GLU A 62 -8.44 42.94 31.56
C GLU A 62 -9.58 43.96 31.68
N ALA A 63 -10.81 43.57 31.31
CA ALA A 63 -11.99 44.44 31.44
C ALA A 63 -12.29 44.79 32.90
N VAL A 64 -12.16 43.82 33.83
CA VAL A 64 -12.31 44.06 35.28
C VAL A 64 -11.25 45.03 35.79
N LEU A 65 -9.98 44.85 35.39
CA LEU A 65 -8.90 45.77 35.79
C LEU A 65 -9.10 47.17 35.20
N ALA A 66 -9.57 47.27 33.96
CA ALA A 66 -9.88 48.54 33.33
C ALA A 66 -11.04 49.26 34.03
N GLU A 67 -12.08 48.53 34.43
CA GLU A 67 -13.21 49.08 35.19
C GLU A 67 -12.77 49.64 36.54
N GLU A 68 -12.00 48.88 37.32
CA GLU A 68 -11.43 49.37 38.58
C GLU A 68 -10.53 50.59 38.37
N GLY A 69 -9.73 50.60 37.30
CA GLY A 69 -8.90 51.75 36.94
C GLY A 69 -9.73 53.01 36.66
N HIS A 70 -10.82 52.90 35.89
CA HIS A 70 -11.73 54.02 35.63
C HIS A 70 -12.47 54.45 36.90
N LEU A 71 -12.84 53.51 37.77
CA LEU A 71 -13.50 53.79 39.04
C LEU A 71 -12.58 54.61 39.95
N LEU A 72 -11.33 54.16 40.13
CA LEU A 72 -10.30 54.88 40.89
C LEU A 72 -10.05 56.28 40.31
N ALA A 73 -9.95 56.39 38.98
CA ALA A 73 -9.78 57.67 38.31
C ALA A 73 -10.98 58.61 38.53
N LEU A 74 -12.21 58.08 38.57
CA LEU A 74 -13.41 58.84 38.86
C LEU A 74 -13.40 59.38 40.30
N MET A 75 -12.94 58.60 41.28
CA MET A 75 -12.81 59.07 42.68
C MET A 75 -11.82 60.24 42.82
N LEU A 76 -10.80 60.27 41.97
CA LEU A 76 -9.76 61.31 41.92
C LEU A 76 -10.12 62.48 41.00
N ALA A 77 -11.30 62.46 40.36
CA ALA A 77 -11.69 63.52 39.44
C ALA A 77 -12.06 64.80 40.20
N ASP A 78 -11.35 65.89 39.89
CA ASP A 78 -11.58 67.22 40.47
C ASP A 78 -12.44 68.13 39.57
N GLN A 79 -12.65 67.75 38.31
CA GLN A 79 -13.40 68.56 37.33
C GLN A 79 -14.65 67.81 36.84
N PRO A 80 -15.81 68.47 36.78
CA PRO A 80 -17.07 67.82 36.40
C PRO A 80 -17.06 67.33 34.95
N ALA A 81 -16.35 68.03 34.05
CA ALA A 81 -16.20 67.59 32.66
C ALA A 81 -15.38 66.28 32.55
N LYS A 82 -14.32 66.14 33.35
CA LYS A 82 -13.51 64.91 33.40
C LYS A 82 -14.27 63.76 34.05
N ALA A 83 -15.02 64.04 35.12
CA ALA A 83 -15.86 63.06 35.79
C ALA A 83 -16.87 62.43 34.82
N ARG A 84 -17.56 63.23 34.00
CA ARG A 84 -18.52 62.72 32.99
C ARG A 84 -17.88 61.73 32.01
N VAL A 85 -16.71 62.07 31.47
CA VAL A 85 -15.99 61.18 30.54
C VAL A 85 -15.58 59.88 31.23
N LEU A 86 -15.11 59.95 32.47
CA LEU A 86 -14.73 58.78 33.26
C LEU A 86 -15.93 57.90 33.62
N THR A 87 -17.09 58.49 33.91
CA THR A 87 -18.35 57.76 34.12
C THR A 87 -18.74 56.99 32.85
N GLU A 88 -18.68 57.63 31.67
CA GLU A 88 -18.97 56.96 30.39
C GLU A 88 -17.99 55.80 30.11
N GLN A 89 -16.70 55.98 30.40
CA GLN A 89 -15.68 54.93 30.27
C GLN A 89 -15.91 53.78 31.26
N LEU A 90 -16.28 54.10 32.50
CA LEU A 90 -16.63 53.12 33.52
C LEU A 90 -17.87 52.30 33.11
N ASP A 91 -18.90 52.94 32.56
CA ASP A 91 -20.09 52.26 32.02
C ASP A 91 -19.78 51.38 30.82
N GLY A 92 -18.86 51.81 29.96
CA GLY A 92 -18.35 51.01 28.86
C GLY A 92 -17.61 49.77 29.36
N ALA A 93 -16.75 49.93 30.35
CA ALA A 93 -16.00 48.83 30.97
C ALA A 93 -16.94 47.83 31.67
N HIS A 94 -17.90 48.32 32.46
CA HIS A 94 -18.90 47.49 33.15
C HIS A 94 -19.74 46.64 32.18
N ARG A 95 -20.20 47.25 31.08
CA ARG A 95 -20.90 46.52 30.01
C ARG A 95 -20.04 45.43 29.40
N ARG A 96 -18.74 45.71 29.21
CA ARG A 96 -17.77 44.75 28.66
C ARG A 96 -17.54 43.57 29.60
N VAL A 97 -17.41 43.83 30.90
CA VAL A 97 -17.32 42.78 31.94
C VAL A 97 -18.56 41.88 31.93
N THR A 98 -19.74 42.49 31.91
CA THR A 98 -21.01 41.75 31.90
C THR A 98 -21.17 40.89 30.65
N GLU A 99 -20.85 41.43 29.48
CA GLU A 99 -20.95 40.71 28.21
C GLU A 99 -19.93 39.58 28.10
N LEU A 100 -18.67 39.82 28.47
CA LEU A 100 -17.64 38.77 28.50
C LEU A 100 -17.95 37.69 29.54
N GLY A 101 -18.50 38.07 30.68
CA GLY A 101 -18.98 37.13 31.70
C GLY A 101 -20.10 36.23 31.18
N ARG A 102 -21.07 36.79 30.44
CA ARG A 102 -22.14 36.03 29.78
C ARG A 102 -21.58 35.08 28.71
N GLN A 103 -20.72 35.59 27.83
CA GLN A 103 -20.08 34.77 26.78
C GLN A 103 -19.29 33.61 27.39
N LEU A 104 -18.53 33.86 28.46
CA LEU A 104 -17.77 32.82 29.14
C LEU A 104 -18.69 31.78 29.80
N ALA A 105 -19.80 32.21 30.42
CA ALA A 105 -20.78 31.30 31.00
C ALA A 105 -21.47 30.41 29.94
N GLU A 106 -21.70 30.93 28.73
CA GLU A 106 -22.28 30.16 27.61
C GLU A 106 -21.30 29.13 27.04
N LEU A 107 -19.99 29.43 27.07
CA LEU A 107 -18.97 28.50 26.63
C LEU A 107 -18.77 27.36 27.64
N GLU A 108 -18.98 27.60 28.93
CA GLU A 108 -18.70 26.63 29.99
C GLU A 108 -19.84 25.63 30.24
N THR A 109 -19.45 24.43 30.67
CA THR A 109 -20.37 23.34 30.97
C THR A 109 -20.19 22.88 32.42
N GLY A 110 -21.26 22.39 33.06
CA GLY A 110 -21.22 21.89 34.44
C GLY A 110 -21.41 22.98 35.50
N GLY A 111 -20.67 22.88 36.63
CA GLY A 111 -20.80 23.79 37.78
C GLY A 111 -20.07 25.14 37.63
N ALA A 112 -19.07 25.22 36.75
CA ALA A 112 -18.28 26.43 36.49
C ALA A 112 -19.10 27.70 36.16
N PRO A 113 -20.15 27.67 35.32
CA PRO A 113 -20.96 28.86 35.05
C PRO A 113 -21.69 29.39 36.30
N ARG A 114 -22.03 28.52 37.26
CA ARG A 114 -22.69 28.95 38.51
C ARG A 114 -21.71 29.70 39.41
N ASP A 115 -20.52 29.16 39.59
CA ASP A 115 -19.48 29.80 40.42
C ASP A 115 -19.03 31.13 39.80
N LEU A 116 -18.91 31.18 38.47
CA LEU A 116 -18.64 32.42 37.74
C LEU A 116 -19.74 33.46 37.92
N GLN A 117 -21.01 33.07 37.79
CA GLN A 117 -22.14 33.99 37.99
C GLN A 117 -22.22 34.52 39.43
N LEU A 118 -21.95 33.67 40.43
CA LEU A 118 -21.91 34.10 41.83
C LEU A 118 -20.78 35.11 42.08
N ALA A 119 -19.59 34.83 41.54
CA ALA A 119 -18.45 35.74 41.68
C ALA A 119 -18.65 37.06 40.94
N LEU A 120 -19.16 37.02 39.71
CA LEU A 120 -19.51 38.22 38.93
C LEU A 120 -20.64 39.01 39.58
N GLY A 121 -21.66 38.34 40.12
CA GLY A 121 -22.75 38.99 40.84
C GLY A 121 -22.26 39.75 42.07
N GLY A 122 -21.39 39.13 42.88
CA GLY A 122 -20.78 39.77 44.04
C GLY A 122 -19.83 40.92 43.69
N TYR A 123 -19.11 40.82 42.58
CA TYR A 123 -18.27 41.92 42.09
C TYR A 123 -19.13 43.08 41.56
N ASN A 124 -20.16 42.79 40.76
CA ASN A 124 -21.04 43.82 40.18
C ASN A 124 -21.87 44.54 41.25
N SER A 125 -22.32 43.84 42.30
CA SER A 125 -23.02 44.47 43.43
C SER A 125 -22.12 45.47 44.16
N GLU A 126 -20.84 45.11 44.33
CA GLU A 126 -19.85 45.97 44.97
C GLU A 126 -19.60 47.25 44.16
N ILE A 127 -19.42 47.11 42.84
CA ILE A 127 -19.30 48.26 41.93
C ILE A 127 -20.53 49.17 42.00
N ALA A 128 -21.74 48.59 42.05
CA ALA A 128 -22.98 49.35 42.16
C ALA A 128 -23.04 50.14 43.48
N GLN A 129 -22.68 49.51 44.59
CA GLN A 129 -22.63 50.14 45.90
C GLN A 129 -21.62 51.30 45.95
N ILE A 130 -20.42 51.11 45.38
CA ILE A 130 -19.40 52.17 45.30
C ILE A 130 -19.90 53.34 44.44
N ARG A 131 -20.58 53.06 43.32
CA ARG A 131 -21.18 54.11 42.48
C ARG A 131 -22.23 54.92 43.23
N GLU A 132 -23.09 54.24 44.00
CA GLU A 132 -24.08 54.91 44.85
C GLU A 132 -23.42 55.84 45.89
N MET A 133 -22.33 55.38 46.53
CA MET A 133 -21.53 56.21 47.44
C MET A 133 -20.92 57.43 46.74
N LEU A 134 -20.44 57.27 45.51
CA LEU A 134 -19.90 58.39 44.72
C LEU A 134 -20.97 59.39 44.30
N ASP A 135 -22.20 58.94 44.02
CA ASP A 135 -23.33 59.81 43.66
C ASP A 135 -23.80 60.68 44.84
N ILE A 136 -23.68 60.19 46.08
CA ILE A 136 -23.96 60.97 47.30
C ILE A 136 -22.73 61.72 47.85
N GLU A 137 -21.66 61.82 47.05
CA GLU A 137 -20.37 62.46 47.38
C GLU A 137 -19.62 61.86 48.59
N ASP A 138 -19.93 60.63 49.01
CA ASP A 138 -19.19 59.91 50.06
C ASP A 138 -17.90 59.28 49.52
N ARG A 139 -16.91 60.14 49.23
CA ARG A 139 -15.60 59.71 48.73
C ARG A 139 -14.79 58.92 49.76
N TYR A 140 -15.04 59.10 51.07
CA TYR A 140 -14.30 58.40 52.11
C TYR A 140 -14.80 56.95 52.26
N GLY A 141 -16.12 56.75 52.26
CA GLY A 141 -16.75 55.43 52.23
C GLY A 141 -16.37 54.66 50.97
N ALA A 142 -16.52 55.29 49.80
CA ALA A 142 -16.14 54.70 48.52
C ALA A 142 -14.66 54.25 48.47
N ASN A 143 -13.74 55.03 49.03
CA ASN A 143 -12.33 54.68 49.05
C ASN A 143 -12.03 53.47 49.95
N THR A 144 -12.70 53.37 51.10
CA THR A 144 -12.61 52.20 51.98
C THR A 144 -13.09 50.94 51.25
N GLU A 145 -14.26 51.04 50.62
CA GLU A 145 -14.92 49.91 49.95
C GLU A 145 -14.12 49.42 48.73
N VAL A 146 -13.58 50.33 47.93
CA VAL A 146 -12.68 49.99 46.81
C VAL A 146 -11.42 49.27 47.30
N ASN A 147 -10.82 49.71 48.40
CA ASN A 147 -9.54 49.14 48.85
C ASN A 147 -9.68 47.82 49.59
N ILE A 148 -10.84 47.54 50.20
CA ILE A 148 -11.05 46.33 51.00
C ILE A 148 -11.96 45.36 50.25
N GLU A 149 -13.25 45.69 50.15
CA GLU A 149 -14.29 44.77 49.66
C GLU A 149 -14.15 44.50 48.15
N LEU A 150 -13.98 45.53 47.33
CA LEU A 150 -13.84 45.35 45.88
C LEU A 150 -12.61 44.51 45.52
N ARG A 151 -11.48 44.73 46.22
CA ARG A 151 -10.27 43.91 46.01
C ARG A 151 -10.50 42.46 46.40
N GLN A 152 -11.22 42.18 47.49
CA GLN A 152 -11.58 40.82 47.89
C GLN A 152 -12.50 40.16 46.85
N ARG A 153 -13.54 40.85 46.39
CA ARG A 153 -14.46 40.37 45.34
C ARG A 153 -13.73 40.08 44.04
N ARG A 154 -12.83 40.98 43.62
CA ARG A 154 -11.98 40.78 42.45
C ARG A 154 -11.08 39.55 42.61
N THR A 155 -10.41 39.39 43.75
CA THR A 155 -9.56 38.23 44.00
C THR A 155 -10.36 36.93 43.98
N ALA A 156 -11.58 36.91 44.52
CA ALA A 156 -12.47 35.76 44.44
C ALA A 156 -12.86 35.45 42.98
N LEU A 157 -13.23 36.47 42.19
CA LEU A 157 -13.52 36.32 40.76
C LEU A 157 -12.32 35.78 40.00
N PHE A 158 -11.13 36.34 40.21
CA PHE A 158 -9.91 35.88 39.55
C PHE A 158 -9.53 34.47 39.95
N GLY A 159 -9.75 34.09 41.21
CA GLY A 159 -9.59 32.71 41.67
C GLY A 159 -10.50 31.73 40.94
N VAL A 160 -11.78 32.07 40.72
CA VAL A 160 -12.70 31.25 39.92
C VAL A 160 -12.19 31.14 38.47
N LEU A 161 -11.80 32.26 37.85
CA LEU A 161 -11.25 32.28 36.49
C LEU A 161 -9.96 31.45 36.37
N ASP A 162 -9.08 31.50 37.37
CA ASP A 162 -7.84 30.72 37.42
C ASP A 162 -8.11 29.23 37.61
N HIS A 163 -9.09 28.86 38.43
CA HIS A 163 -9.53 27.47 38.56
C HIS A 163 -10.08 26.93 37.23
N MET A 164 -10.84 27.74 36.49
CA MET A 164 -11.32 27.38 35.16
C MET A 164 -10.16 27.18 34.18
N LEU A 165 -9.17 28.07 34.19
CA LEU A 165 -7.95 27.94 33.37
C LEU A 165 -7.15 26.68 33.75
N ALA A 166 -6.97 26.41 35.04
CA ALA A 166 -6.20 25.27 35.53
C ALA A 166 -6.86 23.93 35.20
N ALA A 167 -8.19 23.82 35.39
CA ALA A 167 -8.94 22.62 35.04
C ALA A 167 -8.81 22.29 33.54
N ARG A 168 -8.81 23.32 32.70
CA ARG A 168 -8.61 23.17 31.24
C ARG A 168 -7.17 22.85 30.87
N GLY A 169 -6.20 23.48 31.51
CA GLY A 169 -4.78 23.15 31.35
C GLY A 169 -4.49 21.69 31.65
N ALA A 170 -5.09 21.14 32.71
CA ALA A 170 -5.00 19.72 33.05
C ALA A 170 -5.66 18.82 31.99
N GLN A 171 -6.85 19.18 31.49
CA GLN A 171 -7.53 18.45 30.41
C GLN A 171 -6.72 18.46 29.11
N LEU A 172 -6.13 19.60 28.73
CA LEU A 172 -5.25 19.73 27.56
C LEU A 172 -3.99 18.87 27.71
N GLN A 173 -3.35 18.89 28.87
CA GLN A 173 -2.20 18.01 29.14
C GLN A 173 -2.59 16.54 29.07
N GLN A 174 -3.74 16.17 29.62
CA GLN A 174 -4.25 14.80 29.55
C GLN A 174 -4.59 14.39 28.11
N ALA A 175 -5.20 15.28 27.32
CA ALA A 175 -5.48 15.06 25.91
C ALA A 175 -4.19 14.92 25.08
N MET A 176 -3.16 15.70 25.39
CA MET A 176 -1.83 15.58 24.77
C MET A 176 -1.17 14.24 25.13
N GLN A 177 -1.26 13.81 26.39
CA GLN A 177 -0.75 12.50 26.82
C GLN A 177 -1.50 11.33 26.18
N SER A 178 -2.84 11.40 26.12
CA SER A 178 -3.64 10.37 25.44
C SER A 178 -3.43 10.37 23.93
N SER A 179 -3.20 11.54 23.32
CA SER A 179 -2.85 11.65 21.91
C SER A 179 -1.48 11.02 21.63
N ASN A 180 -0.47 11.28 22.47
CA ASN A 180 0.84 10.65 22.35
C ASN A 180 0.78 9.11 22.51
N ALA A 181 -0.03 8.61 23.45
CA ALA A 181 -0.26 7.18 23.61
C ALA A 181 -1.03 6.57 22.42
N SER A 182 -1.99 7.30 21.85
CA SER A 182 -2.73 6.87 20.66
C SER A 182 -1.85 6.87 19.42
N VAL A 183 -0.94 7.84 19.29
CA VAL A 183 0.05 7.92 18.20
C VAL A 183 1.06 6.77 18.31
N SER A 184 1.54 6.42 19.51
CA SER A 184 2.45 5.28 19.68
C SER A 184 1.76 3.95 19.37
N ALA A 185 0.51 3.77 19.80
CA ALA A 185 -0.30 2.59 19.46
C ALA A 185 -0.59 2.52 17.95
N ALA A 186 -0.96 3.63 17.31
CA ALA A 186 -1.19 3.69 15.86
C ALA A 186 0.08 3.39 15.07
N ARG A 187 1.26 3.89 15.52
CA ARG A 187 2.55 3.52 14.92
C ARG A 187 2.83 2.04 15.03
N LEU A 188 2.55 1.42 16.19
CA LEU A 188 2.73 -0.01 16.37
C LEU A 188 1.81 -0.80 15.43
N TRP A 189 0.54 -0.39 15.30
CA TRP A 189 -0.38 -0.99 14.33
C TRP A 189 0.07 -0.83 12.88
N LEU A 190 0.59 0.35 12.48
CA LEU A 190 1.15 0.56 11.14
C LEU A 190 2.37 -0.33 10.88
N VAL A 191 3.25 -0.49 11.87
CA VAL A 191 4.40 -1.40 11.77
C VAL A 191 3.95 -2.85 11.67
N VAL A 192 2.97 -3.28 12.47
CA VAL A 192 2.43 -4.65 12.43
C VAL A 192 1.74 -4.91 11.09
N LEU A 193 0.89 -3.99 10.61
CA LEU A 193 0.24 -4.08 9.30
C LEU A 193 1.28 -4.15 8.17
N GLY A 194 2.28 -3.26 8.19
CA GLY A 194 3.37 -3.26 7.21
C GLY A 194 4.20 -4.55 7.26
N ALA A 195 4.49 -5.08 8.45
CA ALA A 195 5.18 -6.36 8.59
C ALA A 195 4.34 -7.53 8.06
N THR A 196 3.05 -7.59 8.36
CA THR A 196 2.16 -8.61 7.81
C THR A 196 2.02 -8.49 6.29
N ALA A 197 1.96 -7.27 5.76
CA ALA A 197 1.98 -6.99 4.32
C ALA A 197 3.22 -7.58 3.66
N ALA A 198 4.39 -7.30 4.23
CA ALA A 198 5.68 -7.77 3.73
C ALA A 198 5.75 -9.30 3.76
N VAL A 199 5.31 -9.95 4.85
CA VAL A 199 5.27 -11.41 4.96
C VAL A 199 4.36 -12.03 3.91
N ILE A 200 3.16 -11.46 3.69
CA ILE A 200 2.22 -11.94 2.68
C ILE A 200 2.81 -11.78 1.28
N ALA A 201 3.44 -10.64 0.99
CA ALA A 201 4.10 -10.37 -0.28
C ALA A 201 5.25 -11.37 -0.54
N LEU A 202 6.13 -11.58 0.46
CA LEU A 202 7.24 -12.52 0.37
C LEU A 202 6.76 -13.96 0.16
N PHE A 203 5.74 -14.37 0.92
CA PHE A 203 5.17 -15.71 0.82
C PHE A 203 4.50 -15.95 -0.54
N THR A 204 3.79 -14.94 -1.05
CA THR A 204 3.12 -14.99 -2.36
C THR A 204 4.15 -15.02 -3.48
N GLY A 205 5.18 -14.16 -3.44
CA GLY A 205 6.29 -14.16 -4.39
C GLY A 205 7.02 -15.50 -4.41
N TRP A 206 7.40 -16.02 -3.24
CA TRP A 206 8.07 -17.32 -3.12
C TRP A 206 7.22 -18.47 -3.68
N ARG A 207 5.91 -18.47 -3.40
CA ARG A 207 4.96 -19.45 -3.95
C ARG A 207 4.89 -19.35 -5.47
N ILE A 208 4.79 -18.15 -6.03
CA ILE A 208 4.72 -17.95 -7.49
C ILE A 208 6.02 -18.43 -8.14
N THR A 209 7.18 -17.97 -7.68
CA THR A 209 8.49 -18.38 -8.22
C THR A 209 8.66 -19.89 -8.22
N ARG A 210 8.30 -20.56 -7.11
CA ARG A 210 8.40 -22.02 -7.02
C ARG A 210 7.41 -22.75 -7.93
N THR A 211 6.23 -22.19 -8.15
CA THR A 211 5.21 -22.82 -8.99
C THR A 211 5.53 -22.65 -10.47
N VAL A 212 5.96 -21.45 -10.88
CA VAL A 212 6.42 -21.15 -12.24
C VAL A 212 7.62 -22.04 -12.60
N MET A 213 8.66 -22.08 -11.74
CA MET A 213 9.83 -22.95 -11.99
C MET A 213 9.47 -24.44 -12.06
N ARG A 214 8.41 -24.87 -11.36
CA ARG A 214 7.96 -26.28 -11.40
C ARG A 214 7.11 -26.59 -12.63
N GLU A 215 6.26 -25.66 -13.08
CA GLU A 215 5.39 -25.85 -14.24
C GLU A 215 6.16 -25.71 -15.56
N VAL A 216 7.17 -24.83 -15.61
CA VAL A 216 8.04 -24.68 -16.79
C VAL A 216 8.98 -25.88 -16.96
N GLY A 217 9.26 -26.63 -15.89
CA GLY A 217 10.30 -27.65 -15.91
C GLY A 217 11.67 -26.97 -15.92
N VAL A 218 12.61 -27.55 -15.18
CA VAL A 218 13.93 -26.95 -15.01
C VAL A 218 14.57 -26.74 -16.39
N ASP A 219 14.88 -25.46 -16.63
CA ASP A 219 15.55 -24.87 -17.81
C ASP A 219 14.67 -24.54 -19.03
N LEU A 220 14.09 -23.33 -19.02
CA LEU A 220 13.41 -22.73 -20.17
C LEU A 220 14.32 -22.70 -21.40
N ASN A 221 15.62 -22.49 -21.19
CA ASN A 221 16.61 -22.51 -22.27
C ASN A 221 16.71 -23.90 -22.89
N ALA A 222 16.71 -24.98 -22.09
CA ALA A 222 16.70 -26.34 -22.62
C ALA A 222 15.41 -26.66 -23.40
N ALA A 223 14.27 -26.08 -23.00
CA ALA A 223 13.01 -26.22 -23.75
C ALA A 223 13.06 -25.48 -25.10
N VAL A 224 13.65 -24.28 -25.14
CA VAL A 224 13.85 -23.50 -26.37
C VAL A 224 14.86 -24.19 -27.28
N ASP A 225 15.97 -24.67 -26.74
CA ASP A 225 16.99 -25.42 -27.50
C ASP A 225 16.43 -26.71 -28.07
N LEU A 226 15.63 -27.46 -27.29
CA LEU A 226 14.98 -28.67 -27.76
C LEU A 226 13.92 -28.38 -28.83
N ALA A 227 13.16 -27.29 -28.70
CA ALA A 227 12.22 -26.85 -29.74
C ALA A 227 12.94 -26.42 -31.02
N ALA A 228 14.07 -25.72 -30.90
CA ALA A 228 14.92 -25.32 -32.02
C ALA A 228 15.57 -26.54 -32.70
N ASP A 229 16.05 -27.52 -31.94
CA ASP A 229 16.59 -28.77 -32.47
C ASP A 229 15.50 -29.60 -33.17
N LEU A 230 14.27 -29.63 -32.63
CA LEU A 230 13.12 -30.28 -33.26
C LEU A 230 12.75 -29.59 -34.59
N ALA A 231 12.70 -28.26 -34.61
CA ALA A 231 12.42 -27.47 -35.81
C ALA A 231 13.50 -27.67 -36.89
N ASN A 232 14.77 -27.79 -36.49
CA ASN A 232 15.90 -28.07 -37.38
C ASN A 232 16.05 -29.57 -37.72
N GLY A 233 15.09 -30.42 -37.33
CA GLY A 233 15.09 -31.85 -37.63
C GLY A 233 16.27 -32.62 -37.01
N LYS A 234 16.88 -32.08 -35.95
CA LYS A 234 17.94 -32.71 -35.16
C LYS A 234 17.30 -33.40 -33.95
N LEU A 235 16.95 -34.69 -34.11
CA LEU A 235 16.38 -35.48 -33.02
C LEU A 235 17.45 -36.06 -32.08
N LYS A 236 18.52 -35.30 -31.80
CA LYS A 236 19.55 -35.72 -30.84
C LYS A 236 18.94 -35.73 -29.44
N LEU A 237 18.92 -36.86 -28.72
CA LEU A 237 18.59 -36.83 -27.29
C LEU A 237 19.43 -37.77 -26.45
N SER A 238 20.14 -37.16 -25.51
CA SER A 238 20.59 -37.76 -24.25
C SER A 238 19.55 -37.63 -23.11
N MET A 239 18.42 -36.95 -23.34
CA MET A 239 17.44 -36.63 -22.30
C MET A 239 16.27 -37.63 -22.27
N ARG A 240 15.98 -38.19 -21.09
CA ARG A 240 14.98 -39.24 -20.89
C ARG A 240 13.68 -38.62 -20.37
N ARG A 241 12.53 -39.04 -20.92
CA ARG A 241 11.18 -38.56 -20.50
C ARG A 241 10.94 -38.67 -18.99
N ALA A 242 11.59 -39.62 -18.30
CA ALA A 242 11.47 -39.85 -16.86
C ALA A 242 11.99 -38.67 -16.00
N ASP A 243 12.79 -37.77 -16.57
CA ASP A 243 13.40 -36.66 -15.83
C ASP A 243 12.46 -35.44 -15.72
N PHE A 244 11.30 -35.46 -16.40
CA PHE A 244 10.37 -34.34 -16.46
C PHE A 244 8.98 -34.69 -15.92
N GLY A 245 8.30 -33.70 -15.32
CA GLY A 245 6.96 -33.86 -14.78
C GLY A 245 5.91 -34.06 -15.88
N ALA A 246 5.01 -35.02 -15.69
CA ALA A 246 3.89 -35.30 -16.60
C ALA A 246 3.02 -34.05 -16.81
N GLY A 247 2.78 -33.69 -18.08
CA GLY A 247 2.03 -32.49 -18.45
C GLY A 247 2.83 -31.18 -18.50
N SER A 248 4.15 -31.24 -18.38
CA SER A 248 5.03 -30.08 -18.66
C SER A 248 5.14 -29.82 -20.16
N VAL A 249 5.63 -28.61 -20.51
CA VAL A 249 5.95 -28.26 -21.92
C VAL A 249 6.97 -29.24 -22.49
N MET A 250 7.98 -29.62 -21.70
CA MET A 250 9.00 -30.58 -22.11
C MET A 250 8.42 -31.97 -22.39
N ASP A 251 7.49 -32.45 -21.57
CA ASP A 251 6.80 -33.73 -21.80
C ASP A 251 5.98 -33.69 -23.11
N SER A 252 5.34 -32.55 -23.40
CA SER A 252 4.59 -32.34 -24.65
C SER A 252 5.51 -32.30 -25.88
N LEU A 253 6.67 -31.65 -25.79
CA LEU A 253 7.68 -31.61 -26.85
C LEU A 253 8.30 -32.99 -27.12
N LEU A 254 8.60 -33.75 -26.06
CA LEU A 254 9.08 -35.13 -26.18
C LEU A 254 8.02 -36.07 -26.75
N ALA A 255 6.74 -35.88 -26.42
CA ALA A 255 5.63 -36.62 -27.03
C ALA A 255 5.45 -36.28 -28.52
N MET A 256 5.64 -35.01 -28.89
CA MET A 256 5.62 -34.58 -30.30
C MET A 256 6.77 -35.20 -31.10
N ARG A 257 7.99 -35.20 -30.53
CA ARG A 257 9.15 -35.89 -31.11
C ARG A 257 8.86 -37.37 -31.37
N ASP A 258 8.36 -38.09 -30.37
CA ASP A 258 8.12 -39.53 -30.49
C ASP A 258 7.12 -39.84 -31.60
N ARG A 259 6.04 -39.06 -31.69
CA ARG A 259 5.07 -39.16 -32.80
C ARG A 259 5.71 -38.88 -34.16
N MET A 260 6.63 -37.92 -34.22
CA MET A 260 7.35 -37.61 -35.46
C MET A 260 8.27 -38.77 -35.87
N MET A 261 8.97 -39.41 -34.91
CA MET A 261 9.82 -40.57 -35.17
C MET A 261 9.02 -41.81 -35.60
N ASP A 262 7.86 -42.04 -35.02
CA ASP A 262 6.99 -43.16 -35.39
C ASP A 262 6.40 -43.02 -36.80
N GLY A 263 6.22 -41.77 -37.26
CA GLY A 263 5.72 -41.47 -38.60
C GLY A 263 6.75 -41.62 -39.72
N TRP A 264 8.06 -41.60 -39.42
CA TRP A 264 9.08 -41.60 -40.47
C TRP A 264 9.42 -43.01 -40.95
N ARG A 265 9.28 -43.25 -42.25
CA ARG A 265 9.59 -44.52 -42.92
C ARG A 265 10.55 -44.30 -44.08
N TYR A 266 11.58 -45.15 -44.16
CA TYR A 266 12.54 -45.16 -45.25
C TYR A 266 12.27 -46.32 -46.21
N ARG A 267 12.42 -46.08 -47.51
CA ARG A 267 12.36 -47.10 -48.55
C ARG A 267 13.70 -47.14 -49.30
N LYS A 268 14.15 -48.33 -49.66
CA LYS A 268 15.33 -48.52 -50.49
C LYS A 268 15.08 -48.00 -51.90
N THR A 269 16.07 -47.32 -52.48
CA THR A 269 16.07 -46.96 -53.90
C THR A 269 16.67 -48.10 -54.73
N ALA A 270 16.56 -48.00 -56.05
CA ALA A 270 17.21 -48.94 -56.98
C ALA A 270 18.74 -48.99 -56.78
N ALA A 271 19.36 -47.84 -56.47
CA ALA A 271 20.79 -47.74 -56.15
C ALA A 271 21.14 -48.48 -54.85
N GLY A 272 20.31 -48.37 -53.80
CA GLY A 272 20.51 -49.10 -52.55
C GLY A 272 20.42 -50.62 -52.72
N ASN A 273 19.47 -51.10 -53.52
CA ASN A 273 19.35 -52.54 -53.84
C ASN A 273 20.54 -53.05 -54.66
N ALA A 274 21.04 -52.24 -55.59
CA ALA A 274 22.25 -52.55 -56.35
C ALA A 274 23.49 -52.64 -55.44
N ALA A 275 23.66 -51.70 -54.51
CA ALA A 275 24.77 -51.68 -53.55
C ALA A 275 24.79 -52.90 -52.59
N LEU A 276 23.61 -53.42 -52.24
CA LEU A 276 23.49 -54.68 -51.47
C LEU A 276 23.93 -55.90 -52.26
N THR A 277 23.56 -55.95 -53.54
CA THR A 277 23.81 -57.10 -54.43
C THR A 277 25.26 -57.14 -54.91
N ALA A 278 25.85 -55.97 -55.18
CA ALA A 278 27.21 -55.84 -55.71
C ALA A 278 28.33 -56.07 -54.68
N ARG A 279 28.00 -56.27 -53.39
CA ARG A 279 28.97 -56.27 -52.26
C ARG A 279 29.93 -55.07 -52.32
N ASP A 280 29.39 -53.91 -52.67
CA ASP A 280 30.17 -52.70 -52.88
C ASP A 280 30.97 -52.30 -51.62
N LYS A 281 32.25 -51.95 -51.76
CA LYS A 281 33.11 -51.59 -50.61
C LYS A 281 32.78 -50.21 -50.03
N LEU A 282 31.90 -49.45 -50.68
CA LEU A 282 31.51 -48.09 -50.30
C LEU A 282 30.57 -48.01 -49.09
N VAL A 283 29.93 -49.10 -48.71
CA VAL A 283 28.99 -49.11 -47.56
C VAL A 283 29.60 -49.89 -46.40
N ASP A 284 29.86 -49.18 -45.29
CA ASP A 284 30.35 -49.77 -44.03
C ASP A 284 29.42 -50.90 -43.55
N GLY A 285 29.97 -51.88 -42.81
CA GLY A 285 29.25 -53.08 -42.40
C GLY A 285 27.97 -52.80 -41.62
N ARG A 286 27.98 -51.75 -40.78
CA ARG A 286 26.82 -51.32 -39.99
C ARG A 286 25.78 -50.58 -40.84
N ALA A 287 26.22 -49.69 -41.73
CA ALA A 287 25.33 -49.03 -42.69
C ALA A 287 24.66 -50.04 -43.63
N ARG A 288 25.36 -51.13 -43.99
CA ARG A 288 24.80 -52.24 -44.78
C ARG A 288 23.74 -53.02 -44.00
N GLN A 289 23.98 -53.35 -42.72
CA GLN A 289 22.97 -53.99 -41.88
C GLN A 289 21.72 -53.12 -41.73
N LEU A 290 21.92 -51.83 -41.53
CA LEU A 290 20.85 -50.86 -41.44
C LEU A 290 20.09 -50.77 -42.77
N LEU A 291 20.80 -50.71 -43.89
CA LEU A 291 20.21 -50.77 -45.23
C LEU A 291 19.39 -52.04 -45.41
N VAL A 292 19.87 -53.23 -45.02
CA VAL A 292 19.11 -54.50 -45.13
C VAL A 292 17.75 -54.42 -44.43
N LEU A 293 17.69 -53.80 -43.25
CA LEU A 293 16.47 -53.72 -42.45
C LEU A 293 15.47 -52.65 -42.93
N ILE A 294 15.87 -51.77 -43.85
CA ILE A 294 14.98 -50.78 -44.46
C ILE A 294 14.10 -51.47 -45.50
N ASP A 295 12.84 -51.75 -45.14
CA ASP A 295 11.86 -52.46 -45.98
C ASP A 295 10.65 -51.57 -46.36
N GLY A 296 10.64 -50.30 -45.94
CA GLY A 296 9.49 -49.40 -46.09
C GLY A 296 8.37 -49.62 -45.07
N GLN A 297 8.47 -50.65 -44.22
CA GLN A 297 7.45 -51.03 -43.23
C GLN A 297 7.87 -50.75 -41.79
N ARG A 298 9.16 -50.53 -41.53
CA ARG A 298 9.65 -50.16 -40.21
C ARG A 298 9.67 -48.65 -40.02
N ALA A 299 9.12 -48.22 -38.88
CA ALA A 299 9.25 -46.85 -38.41
C ALA A 299 10.69 -46.58 -37.96
N LEU A 300 11.08 -45.32 -38.02
CA LEU A 300 12.41 -44.86 -37.64
C LEU A 300 12.71 -45.12 -36.15
N SER A 301 11.71 -45.01 -35.28
CA SER A 301 11.82 -45.37 -33.86
C SER A 301 12.33 -46.80 -33.65
N ALA A 302 11.78 -47.77 -34.40
CA ALA A 302 12.20 -49.17 -34.34
C ALA A 302 13.62 -49.39 -34.90
N LEU A 303 14.05 -48.61 -35.88
CA LEU A 303 15.43 -48.66 -36.39
C LEU A 303 16.43 -48.09 -35.38
N ILE A 304 16.06 -47.00 -34.68
CA ILE A 304 16.88 -46.39 -33.62
C ILE A 304 16.98 -47.32 -32.40
N GLU A 305 15.90 -48.02 -32.04
CA GLU A 305 15.92 -48.98 -30.93
C GLU A 305 16.94 -50.12 -31.17
N VAL A 306 17.05 -50.59 -32.42
CA VAL A 306 17.95 -51.69 -32.79
C VAL A 306 19.40 -51.22 -32.98
N PHE A 307 19.61 -50.04 -33.57
CA PHE A 307 20.94 -49.55 -33.96
C PHE A 307 21.50 -48.46 -33.06
N GLY A 308 20.76 -48.00 -32.06
CA GLY A 308 21.14 -46.93 -31.16
C GLY A 308 21.17 -45.55 -31.82
N GLU A 309 21.72 -44.57 -31.11
CA GLU A 309 21.72 -43.14 -31.50
C GLU A 309 22.46 -42.84 -32.82
N THR A 310 23.38 -43.73 -33.25
CA THR A 310 24.13 -43.56 -34.50
C THR A 310 23.33 -43.92 -35.75
N ALA A 311 22.17 -44.57 -35.59
CA ALA A 311 21.29 -44.96 -36.70
C ALA A 311 20.86 -43.73 -37.53
N TRP A 312 20.61 -42.60 -36.88
CA TRP A 312 20.16 -41.37 -37.54
C TRP A 312 21.21 -40.77 -38.48
N ALA A 313 22.46 -40.69 -38.02
CA ALA A 313 23.56 -40.17 -38.81
C ALA A 313 23.81 -41.04 -40.05
N GLN A 314 23.78 -42.37 -39.86
CA GLN A 314 23.96 -43.35 -40.93
C GLN A 314 22.81 -43.31 -41.94
N LEU A 315 21.57 -43.11 -41.50
CA LEU A 315 20.42 -42.93 -42.39
C LEU A 315 20.55 -41.67 -43.25
N ARG A 316 20.98 -40.53 -42.68
CA ARG A 316 21.22 -39.32 -43.47
C ARG A 316 22.33 -39.50 -44.50
N GLU A 317 23.39 -40.24 -44.15
CA GLU A 317 24.48 -40.54 -45.07
C GLU A 317 24.01 -41.44 -46.23
N LEU A 318 23.24 -42.49 -45.92
CA LEU A 318 22.62 -43.36 -46.92
C LEU A 318 21.60 -42.62 -47.81
N GLU A 319 20.87 -41.65 -47.25
CA GLU A 319 19.94 -40.77 -47.97
C GLU A 319 20.72 -39.81 -48.91
N ALA A 320 21.81 -39.21 -48.42
CA ALA A 320 22.68 -38.33 -49.21
C ALA A 320 23.39 -39.08 -50.36
N MET A 321 23.78 -40.34 -50.13
CA MET A 321 24.31 -41.23 -51.17
C MET A 321 23.22 -41.76 -52.13
N GLY A 322 21.95 -41.42 -51.89
CA GLY A 322 20.82 -41.81 -52.73
C GLY A 322 20.42 -43.28 -52.62
N PHE A 323 20.90 -44.02 -51.60
CA PHE A 323 20.59 -45.43 -51.40
C PHE A 323 19.21 -45.67 -50.76
N ILE A 324 18.70 -44.67 -50.05
CA ILE A 324 17.37 -44.70 -49.45
C ILE A 324 16.65 -43.38 -49.74
N THR A 325 15.34 -43.43 -49.73
CA THR A 325 14.47 -42.26 -49.85
C THR A 325 13.36 -42.35 -48.82
N ARG A 326 12.84 -41.20 -48.37
CA ARG A 326 11.70 -41.18 -47.46
C ARG A 326 10.45 -41.63 -48.20
N ALA A 327 9.75 -42.60 -47.63
CA ALA A 327 8.58 -43.21 -48.25
C ALA A 327 7.37 -42.26 -48.29
N ASP A 328 7.32 -41.31 -47.37
CA ASP A 328 6.20 -40.40 -47.20
C ASP A 328 6.59 -38.99 -47.66
N GLY A 329 5.84 -38.45 -48.61
CA GLY A 329 6.07 -37.14 -49.25
C GLY A 329 5.88 -35.91 -48.36
N MET A 330 6.27 -35.97 -47.09
CA MET A 330 6.53 -34.74 -46.34
C MET A 330 7.86 -34.17 -46.83
N ALA A 331 7.78 -33.00 -47.47
CA ALA A 331 8.94 -32.21 -47.84
C ALA A 331 9.93 -32.13 -46.67
N ALA A 332 11.22 -32.21 -46.97
CA ALA A 332 12.27 -31.98 -45.99
C ALA A 332 11.92 -30.72 -45.18
N PRO A 333 12.12 -30.73 -43.85
CA PRO A 333 11.93 -29.52 -43.06
C PRO A 333 12.82 -28.44 -43.69
N VAL A 334 12.17 -27.36 -44.14
CA VAL A 334 12.84 -26.16 -44.63
C VAL A 334 13.80 -25.75 -43.51
N ASP A 335 15.07 -25.52 -43.82
CA ASP A 335 16.01 -24.86 -42.90
C ASP A 335 15.39 -23.50 -42.57
N VAL A 336 14.64 -23.42 -41.46
CA VAL A 336 14.14 -22.15 -40.96
C VAL A 336 15.29 -21.57 -40.13
N PRO A 337 15.95 -20.49 -40.60
CA PRO A 337 17.04 -19.89 -39.85
C PRO A 337 16.53 -19.49 -38.46
N VAL A 338 17.33 -19.80 -37.43
CA VAL A 338 17.00 -19.59 -36.01
C VAL A 338 16.57 -18.14 -35.71
N GLU A 339 17.02 -17.17 -36.52
CA GLU A 339 16.58 -15.76 -36.46
C GLU A 339 15.07 -15.55 -36.67
N ALA A 340 14.42 -16.37 -37.51
CA ALA A 340 12.97 -16.24 -37.76
C ALA A 340 12.13 -16.74 -36.58
N VAL A 341 12.65 -17.69 -35.79
CA VAL A 341 11.98 -18.17 -34.57
C VAL A 341 12.18 -17.18 -33.42
N MET A 342 13.34 -16.50 -33.36
CA MET A 342 13.62 -15.47 -32.36
C MET A 342 12.79 -14.20 -32.58
N GLN A 343 12.58 -13.77 -33.84
CA GLN A 343 11.73 -12.60 -34.15
C GLN A 343 10.24 -12.81 -33.81
N ALA A 344 9.75 -14.05 -33.82
CA ALA A 344 8.37 -14.35 -33.42
C ALA A 344 8.14 -14.29 -31.89
N PHE A 345 9.21 -14.20 -31.09
CA PHE A 345 9.17 -14.15 -29.64
C PHE A 345 9.61 -12.79 -29.05
N GLU A 346 9.86 -11.77 -29.88
CA GLU A 346 10.00 -10.40 -29.36
C GLU A 346 8.64 -9.90 -28.85
N PRO A 347 8.52 -9.52 -27.56
CA PRO A 347 7.30 -8.93 -27.06
C PRO A 347 7.11 -7.57 -27.73
N GLU A 348 5.99 -7.43 -28.44
CA GLU A 348 5.52 -6.20 -29.04
C GLU A 348 5.55 -5.07 -27.99
N LEU A 349 6.53 -4.18 -28.11
CA LEU A 349 6.68 -3.00 -27.28
C LEU A 349 5.46 -2.11 -27.50
N VAL A 350 4.55 -2.14 -26.54
CA VAL A 350 3.39 -1.26 -26.45
C VAL A 350 3.90 0.20 -26.46
N PRO A 351 3.49 1.04 -27.43
CA PRO A 351 3.87 2.45 -27.42
C PRO A 351 3.22 3.17 -26.23
N GLU A 352 4.02 3.92 -25.47
CA GLU A 352 3.57 4.81 -24.41
C GLU A 352 2.51 5.80 -24.94
N PRO A 353 1.40 6.03 -24.22
CA PRO A 353 0.47 7.10 -24.55
C PRO A 353 1.06 8.45 -24.15
N ALA A 354 1.02 9.40 -25.11
CA ALA A 354 1.39 10.80 -24.95
C ALA A 354 0.43 11.59 -24.04
#